data_AF-A0A2V5XLS9-F1
#
_entry.id   AF-A0A2V5XLS9-F1
#
_cell.length_a   1.000
_cell.length_b   1.000
_cell.length_c   1.000
_cell.angle_alpha   90.00
_cell.angle_beta   90.00
_cell.angle_gamma   90.00
#
_symmetry.space_group_name_H-M   'P 1'
#
loop_
_entity.id
_entity.type
_entity.pdbx_description
1 polymer ?
#
loop_
_entity_poly.entity_id
_entity_poly.type
_entity_poly.pdbx_seq_one_letter_code
_entity_poly.pdbx_strand_id
1 'polypeptide(L)' 'ASDAFFPFPDGLIAAADAGATCAIQPGGSVRDEEVIAAANKRKMAMIFTGIRHFRH' A
#
# COMPACT_ATOMS: atom_id res chain seq x y z
N ALA A 1 -0.49 -9.14 -2.70
CA ALA A 1 -1.71 -8.30 -2.63
C ALA A 1 -2.11 -8.23 -1.17
N SER A 2 -2.46 -7.05 -0.65
CA SER A 2 -2.95 -6.91 0.72
C SER A 2 -4.48 -6.81 0.70
N ASP A 3 -5.15 -7.69 1.43
CA ASP A 3 -6.61 -7.70 1.55
C ASP A 3 -7.15 -6.54 2.41
N ALA A 4 -6.27 -5.93 3.21
CA ALA A 4 -6.53 -4.72 3.98
C ALA A 4 -5.64 -3.57 3.50
N PHE A 5 -6.11 -2.34 3.63
CA PHE A 5 -5.30 -1.15 3.35
C PHE A 5 -4.11 -1.07 4.32
N PHE A 6 -3.01 -0.45 3.90
CA PHE A 6 -1.89 -0.14 4.77
C PHE A 6 -2.30 0.99 5.71
N PRO A 7 -2.39 0.74 7.04
CA PRO A 7 -2.75 1.80 8.00
C PRO A 7 -1.61 2.82 8.16
N PHE A 8 -0.37 2.39 7.89
CA PHE A 8 0.84 3.21 7.94
C PHE A 8 1.80 2.83 6.79
N PRO A 9 2.76 3.71 6.44
CA PRO A 9 3.72 3.44 5.36
C PRO A 9 4.76 2.36 5.70
N ASP A 10 4.92 1.99 6.96
CA ASP A 10 5.93 1.04 7.45
C ASP A 10 5.87 -0.32 6.74
N GLY A 11 4.68 -0.90 6.61
CA GLY A 11 4.48 -2.18 5.91
C GLY A 11 4.82 -2.10 4.41
N LEU A 12 4.52 -0.96 3.78
CA LEU A 12 4.89 -0.69 2.40
C LEU A 12 6.42 -0.56 2.26
N ILE A 13 7.05 0.16 3.18
CA ILE A 13 8.50 0.39 3.18
C ILE A 13 9.25 -0.93 3.34
N ALA A 14 8.84 -1.77 4.30
CA ALA A 14 9.45 -3.08 4.50
C ALA A 14 9.33 -3.98 3.25
N ALA A 15 8.18 -3.95 2.58
CA ALA A 15 7.99 -4.68 1.32
C ALA A 15 8.90 -4.13 0.20
N ALA A 16 9.02 -2.80 0.09
CA ALA A 16 9.90 -2.14 -0.87
C ALA A 16 11.37 -2.53 -0.66
N ASP A 17 11.83 -2.48 0.58
CA ASP A 17 13.21 -2.80 0.96
C ASP A 17 13.51 -4.29 0.76
N ALA A 18 12.49 -5.15 0.85
CA ALA A 18 12.56 -6.57 0.48
C ALA A 18 12.53 -6.82 -1.05
N GLY A 19 12.46 -5.78 -1.89
CA GLY A 19 12.50 -5.86 -3.34
C GLY A 19 11.15 -5.84 -4.05
N ALA A 20 10.05 -5.52 -3.35
CA ALA A 20 8.76 -5.34 -4.00
C ALA A 20 8.80 -4.13 -4.96
N THR A 21 8.27 -4.31 -6.16
CA THR A 21 8.18 -3.26 -7.20
C THR A 21 6.79 -2.65 -7.31
N CYS A 22 5.78 -3.32 -6.77
CA CYS A 22 4.37 -2.92 -6.86
C CYS A 22 3.59 -3.33 -5.60
N ALA A 23 2.66 -2.47 -5.17
CA ALA A 23 1.70 -2.74 -4.12
C ALA A 23 0.26 -2.53 -4.63
N ILE A 24 -0.65 -3.43 -4.26
CA ILE A 24 -2.08 -3.35 -4.58
C ILE A 24 -2.84 -3.38 -3.27
N GLN A 25 -3.71 -2.39 -3.03
CA GLN A 25 -4.54 -2.28 -1.83
C GLN A 25 -5.90 -1.65 -2.12
N PRO A 26 -6.90 -1.76 -1.22
CA PRO A 26 -8.21 -1.13 -1.43
C PRO A 26 -8.19 0.40 -1.45
N GLY A 27 -7.33 1.03 -0.63
CA GLY A 27 -7.41 2.46 -0.33
C GLY A 27 -8.59 2.79 0.61
N GLY A 28 -8.77 4.07 0.91
CA GLY A 28 -9.79 4.57 1.84
C GLY A 28 -9.27 4.87 3.24
N SER A 29 -7.95 4.92 3.43
CA SER A 29 -7.34 5.38 4.68
C SER A 29 -7.24 6.89 4.68
N VAL A 30 -7.44 7.53 5.85
CA VAL A 30 -7.15 8.96 6.03
C VAL A 30 -5.67 9.27 5.74
N ARG A 31 -4.79 8.27 5.83
CA ARG A 31 -3.34 8.39 5.63
C ARG A 31 -2.86 7.90 4.25
N ASP A 32 -3.75 7.72 3.29
CA ASP A 32 -3.34 7.23 1.96
C ASP A 32 -2.31 8.15 1.30
N GLU A 33 -2.37 9.47 1.53
CA GLU A 33 -1.38 10.42 1.02
C GLU A 33 0.05 10.12 1.52
N GLU A 34 0.21 9.79 2.81
CA GLU A 34 1.51 9.42 3.39
C GLU A 34 2.05 8.12 2.77
N VAL A 35 1.15 7.16 2.52
CA VAL A 35 1.48 5.85 1.93
C VAL A 35 1.87 6.00 0.45
N ILE A 36 1.15 6.82 -0.31
CA ILE A 36 1.46 7.16 -1.71
C ILE A 36 2.81 7.89 -1.79
N ALA A 37 3.06 8.85 -0.91
CA ALA A 37 4.33 9.56 -0.87
C ALA A 37 5.52 8.60 -0.60
N ALA A 38 5.34 7.63 0.29
CA ALA A 38 6.35 6.61 0.57
C ALA A 38 6.60 5.68 -0.62
N ALA A 39 5.55 5.32 -1.37
CA ALA A 39 5.63 4.53 -2.60
C ALA A 39 6.39 5.29 -3.70
N ASN A 40 6.01 6.55 -3.93
CA ASN A 40 6.61 7.43 -4.94
C ASN A 40 8.10 7.67 -4.68
N LYS A 41 8.48 7.91 -3.42
CA LYS A 41 9.89 8.08 -3.03
C LYS A 41 10.75 6.85 -3.39
N ARG A 42 10.14 5.67 -3.40
CA ARG A 42 10.79 4.38 -3.70
C ARG A 42 10.55 3.91 -5.13
N LYS A 43 9.91 4.73 -5.97
CA LYS A 43 9.53 4.40 -7.36
C LYS A 43 8.74 3.09 -7.47
N MET A 44 7.92 2.79 -6.47
CA MET A 44 7.02 1.64 -6.51
C MET A 44 5.72 2.00 -7.22
N ALA A 45 5.19 1.07 -7.99
CA ALA A 45 3.81 1.18 -8.48
C ALA A 45 2.83 0.93 -7.33
N MET A 46 1.80 1.75 -7.21
CA MET A 46 0.73 1.55 -6.24
C MET A 46 -0.62 1.58 -6.94
N ILE A 47 -1.44 0.56 -6.71
CA ILE A 47 -2.76 0.42 -7.35
C ILE A 47 -3.84 0.33 -6.27
N PHE A 48 -4.88 1.15 -6.42
CA PHE A 48 -6.06 1.11 -5.57
C PHE A 48 -7.20 0.32 -6.22
N THR A 49 -7.70 -0.70 -5.53
CA THR A 49 -8.80 -1.53 -6.03
C THR A 49 -10.17 -0.98 -5.67
N GLY A 50 -10.28 -0.14 -4.64
CA GLY A 50 -11.57 0.37 -4.13
C GLY A 50 -12.47 -0.70 -3.48
N ILE A 51 -12.01 -1.95 -3.41
CA ILE A 51 -12.78 -3.10 -2.92
C ILE A 51 -11.96 -3.80 -1.83
N ARG A 52 -12.54 -3.90 -0.63
CA ARG A 52 -11.94 -4.62 0.50
C ARG A 52 -12.49 -6.05 0.57
N HIS A 53 -11.65 -7.04 0.34
CA HIS A 53 -12.01 -8.45 0.52
C HIS A 53 -11.71 -8.88 1.96
N PHE A 54 -12.62 -8.57 2.88
CA PHE A 54 -12.47 -8.97 4.28
C PHE A 54 -13.06 -10.37 4.50
N ARG A 55 -12.26 -11.30 4.99
CA ARG A 55 -12.70 -12.64 5.37
C ARG A 55 -12.15 -12.97 6.76
N HIS A 56 -13.05 -13.29 7.67
CA HIS A 56 -12.75 -13.72 9.05
C HIS A 56 -12.17 -15.13 9.10
#